data_AF-A0A0W0RTS4-F1
#
_entry.id   AF-A0A0W0RTS4-F1
#
_cell.length_a   1.000
_cell.length_b   1.000
_cell.length_c   1.000
_cell.angle_alpha   90.00
_cell.angle_beta   90.00
_cell.angle_gamma   90.00
#
_symmetry.space_group_name_H-M   'P 1'
#
loop_
_entity.id
_entity.type
_entity.pdbx_description
1 polymer ?
#
loop_
_entity_poly.entity_id
_entity_poly.type
_entity_poly.pdbx_seq_one_letter_code
_entity_poly.pdbx_strand_id
1 'polypeptide(L)'
;MKHQLTHLFNLNENEFLKTLTQVPNGCISLNLSRNDFGKRSGNLLACIVFPPNLVSLDLSLNHLINKSGARLAQFFAVLPNLTSLDLSKNSLARKSDVQWSFEFNFLDKFSTEIYKLGSELALAFAALPQTLTHLDLRENELNILPLEEMILLKGKLPQISTVNLSYEEMNVMTKKQRQAIRDIFPNIKTIFIYKNEELCEDNEQLYTEENAADLRSISNYSRWNNYCT
;
A
#
# COMPACT_ATOMS: atom_id res chain seq x y z
N MET A 1 -0.28 -3.94 -24.05
CA MET A 1 0.49 -2.71 -24.35
C MET A 1 0.91 -2.08 -23.03
N LYS A 2 2.20 -1.80 -22.85
CA LYS A 2 2.73 -1.10 -21.66
C LYS A 2 3.05 0.35 -22.02
N HIS A 3 2.81 1.27 -21.12
CA HIS A 3 3.13 2.69 -21.29
C HIS A 3 3.74 3.24 -20.01
N GLN A 4 4.57 4.28 -20.13
CA GLN A 4 5.21 4.93 -18.99
C GLN A 4 5.19 6.43 -19.19
N LEU A 5 4.86 7.16 -18.12
CA LEU A 5 5.03 8.60 -18.05
C LEU A 5 6.02 8.93 -16.93
N THR A 6 6.92 9.86 -17.21
CA THR A 6 7.93 10.35 -16.28
C THR A 6 7.96 11.87 -16.29
N HIS A 7 8.64 12.47 -15.31
CA HIS A 7 8.79 13.93 -15.21
C HIS A 7 7.47 14.68 -15.08
N LEU A 8 6.39 13.99 -14.71
CA LEU A 8 5.09 14.63 -14.52
C LEU A 8 5.17 15.67 -13.40
N PHE A 9 6.08 15.55 -12.45
CA PHE A 9 6.33 16.52 -11.37
C PHE A 9 6.76 17.93 -11.86
N ASN A 10 7.29 18.04 -13.08
CA ASN A 10 7.70 19.33 -13.67
C ASN A 10 6.54 20.10 -14.31
N LEU A 11 5.40 19.45 -14.52
CA LEU A 11 4.27 20.02 -15.25
C LEU A 11 3.38 20.88 -14.35
N ASN A 12 2.77 21.93 -14.91
CA ASN A 12 1.65 22.58 -14.23
C ASN A 12 0.40 21.68 -14.23
N GLU A 13 -0.66 22.07 -13.51
CA GLU A 13 -1.86 21.22 -13.36
C GLU A 13 -2.54 20.87 -14.70
N ASN A 14 -2.60 21.82 -15.63
CA ASN A 14 -3.24 21.62 -16.94
C ASN A 14 -2.41 20.68 -17.83
N GLU A 15 -1.09 20.90 -17.88
CA GLU A 15 -0.16 20.03 -18.61
C GLU A 15 -0.17 18.62 -18.05
N PHE A 16 -0.17 18.47 -16.72
CA PHE A 16 -0.25 17.18 -16.04
C PHE A 16 -1.46 16.36 -16.49
N LEU A 17 -2.66 16.95 -16.43
CA LEU A 17 -3.88 16.27 -16.86
C LEU A 17 -3.86 15.99 -18.36
N LYS A 18 -3.40 16.95 -19.18
CA LYS A 18 -3.30 16.77 -20.63
C LYS A 18 -2.33 15.65 -21.02
N THR A 19 -1.22 15.49 -20.31
CA THR A 19 -0.28 14.40 -20.56
C THR A 19 -0.90 13.04 -20.22
N LEU A 20 -1.69 12.94 -19.14
CA LEU A 20 -2.38 11.71 -18.78
C LEU A 20 -3.47 11.31 -19.80
N THR A 21 -4.15 12.27 -20.43
CA THR A 21 -5.14 11.97 -21.47
C THR A 21 -4.52 11.52 -22.80
N GLN A 22 -3.20 11.67 -22.98
CA GLN A 22 -2.48 11.18 -24.16
C GLN A 22 -2.07 9.71 -24.04
N VAL A 23 -2.27 9.06 -22.88
CA VAL A 23 -2.03 7.62 -22.74
C VAL A 23 -2.99 6.87 -23.67
N PRO A 24 -2.49 5.95 -24.54
CA PRO A 24 -3.34 5.26 -25.50
C PRO A 24 -4.49 4.48 -24.84
N ASN A 25 -5.69 4.51 -25.43
CA ASN A 25 -6.86 3.75 -24.92
C ASN A 25 -6.64 2.22 -24.86
N GLY A 26 -5.69 1.69 -25.66
CA GLY A 26 -5.29 0.28 -25.63
C GLY A 26 -4.22 -0.05 -24.57
N CYS A 27 -3.84 0.91 -23.73
CA CYS A 27 -2.89 0.69 -22.64
C CYS A 27 -3.48 -0.28 -21.60
N ILE A 28 -2.74 -1.34 -21.30
CA ILE A 28 -3.13 -2.39 -20.34
C ILE A 28 -2.33 -2.25 -19.03
N SER A 29 -1.12 -1.69 -19.11
CA SER A 29 -0.25 -1.47 -17.96
C SER A 29 0.43 -0.10 -18.09
N LEU A 30 0.27 0.72 -17.06
CA LEU A 30 0.77 2.09 -17.02
C LEU A 30 1.72 2.26 -15.84
N ASN A 31 2.94 2.72 -16.11
CA ASN A 31 3.91 3.08 -15.10
C ASN A 31 3.90 4.60 -14.88
N LEU A 32 3.51 5.01 -13.67
CA LEU A 32 3.55 6.39 -13.17
C LEU A 32 4.48 6.52 -11.97
N SER A 33 5.40 5.58 -11.77
CA SER A 33 6.36 5.63 -10.66
C SER A 33 7.21 6.90 -10.72
N ARG A 34 7.65 7.39 -9.55
CA ARG A 34 8.59 8.53 -9.45
C ARG A 34 8.07 9.84 -10.08
N ASN A 35 6.83 10.20 -9.80
CA ASN A 35 6.19 11.40 -10.36
C ASN A 35 5.64 12.38 -9.30
N ASP A 36 6.04 12.24 -8.03
CA ASP A 36 5.65 13.12 -6.91
C ASP A 36 4.14 13.37 -6.79
N PHE A 37 3.29 12.36 -7.03
CA PHE A 37 1.83 12.53 -6.88
C PHE A 37 1.44 13.01 -5.48
N GLY A 38 2.24 12.68 -4.46
CA GLY A 38 2.12 13.21 -3.10
C GLY A 38 2.21 14.74 -2.99
N LYS A 39 2.88 15.44 -3.92
CA LYS A 39 2.95 16.91 -3.93
C LYS A 39 1.80 17.56 -4.70
N ARG A 40 1.03 16.80 -5.47
CA ARG A 40 -0.12 17.31 -6.25
C ARG A 40 -1.31 17.63 -5.35
N SER A 41 -2.20 18.53 -5.74
CA SER A 41 -3.41 18.79 -4.96
C SER A 41 -4.34 17.54 -5.01
N GLY A 42 -5.03 17.25 -3.92
CA GLY A 42 -5.96 16.10 -3.89
C GLY A 42 -7.11 16.26 -4.89
N ASN A 43 -7.55 17.49 -5.14
CA ASN A 43 -8.56 17.79 -6.16
C ASN A 43 -8.05 17.45 -7.56
N LEU A 44 -6.80 17.78 -7.89
CA LEU A 44 -6.21 17.45 -9.19
C LEU A 44 -6.16 15.94 -9.42
N LEU A 45 -5.74 15.16 -8.41
CA LEU A 45 -5.67 13.71 -8.52
C LEU A 45 -7.05 13.07 -8.75
N ALA A 46 -8.10 13.61 -8.13
CA ALA A 46 -9.48 13.17 -8.34
C ALA A 46 -10.05 13.54 -9.73
N CYS A 47 -9.34 14.35 -10.52
CA CYS A 47 -9.72 14.68 -11.91
C CYS A 47 -8.99 13.83 -12.96
N ILE A 48 -8.12 12.90 -12.56
CA ILE A 48 -7.40 12.05 -13.50
C ILE A 48 -8.38 11.09 -14.18
N VAL A 49 -8.27 11.00 -15.50
CA VAL A 49 -9.00 10.02 -16.31
C VAL A 49 -8.01 8.98 -16.81
N PHE A 50 -8.17 7.74 -16.36
CA PHE A 50 -7.33 6.62 -16.78
C PHE A 50 -7.87 5.94 -18.04
N PRO A 51 -7.01 5.26 -18.84
CA PRO A 51 -7.46 4.44 -19.95
C PRO A 51 -8.46 3.36 -19.49
N PRO A 52 -9.55 3.10 -20.24
CA PRO A 52 -10.63 2.23 -19.79
C PRO A 52 -10.24 0.75 -19.69
N ASN A 53 -9.23 0.32 -20.45
CA ASN A 53 -8.73 -1.06 -20.46
C ASN A 53 -7.51 -1.28 -19.57
N LEU A 54 -7.20 -0.31 -18.69
CA LEU A 54 -6.05 -0.42 -17.82
C LEU A 54 -6.29 -1.49 -16.74
N VAL A 55 -5.37 -2.45 -16.67
CA VAL A 55 -5.44 -3.61 -15.75
C VAL A 55 -4.37 -3.52 -14.66
N SER A 56 -3.24 -2.87 -14.95
CA SER A 56 -2.11 -2.73 -14.03
C SER A 56 -1.64 -1.28 -13.97
N LEU A 57 -1.45 -0.78 -12.75
CA LEU A 57 -0.94 0.56 -12.51
C LEU A 57 0.22 0.51 -11.52
N ASP A 58 1.31 1.19 -11.84
CA ASP A 58 2.44 1.40 -10.93
C ASP A 58 2.47 2.85 -10.45
N LEU A 59 2.25 3.03 -9.15
CA LEU A 59 2.31 4.30 -8.42
C LEU A 59 3.47 4.29 -7.40
N SER A 60 4.45 3.41 -7.54
CA SER A 60 5.58 3.35 -6.62
C SER A 60 6.37 4.66 -6.58
N LEU A 61 7.01 4.96 -5.44
CA LEU A 61 7.87 6.16 -5.30
C LEU A 61 7.17 7.47 -5.67
N ASN A 62 5.94 7.68 -5.18
CA ASN A 62 5.18 8.89 -5.45
C ASN A 62 4.99 9.79 -4.22
N HIS A 63 5.65 9.47 -3.10
CA HIS A 63 5.55 10.19 -1.83
C HIS A 63 4.10 10.37 -1.36
N LEU A 64 3.25 9.34 -1.55
CA LEU A 64 1.83 9.40 -1.20
C LEU A 64 1.58 9.65 0.29
N ILE A 65 2.57 9.46 1.17
CA ILE A 65 2.60 9.98 2.54
C ILE A 65 2.17 11.45 2.69
N ASN A 66 2.41 12.30 1.67
CA ASN A 66 2.02 13.71 1.69
C ASN A 66 0.52 13.94 1.42
N LYS A 67 -0.30 12.90 1.56
CA LYS A 67 -1.75 12.92 1.35
C LYS A 67 -2.42 12.34 2.58
N SER A 68 -3.47 13.02 3.06
CA SER A 68 -4.33 12.42 4.07
C SER A 68 -5.09 11.23 3.51
N GLY A 69 -5.52 10.32 4.39
CA GLY A 69 -6.34 9.17 4.00
C GLY A 69 -7.56 9.53 3.15
N ALA A 70 -8.22 10.65 3.44
CA ALA A 70 -9.38 11.12 2.67
C ALA A 70 -9.00 11.55 1.24
N ARG A 71 -7.82 12.17 1.04
CA ARG A 71 -7.34 12.55 -0.29
C ARG A 71 -6.88 11.35 -1.10
N LEU A 72 -6.26 10.37 -0.45
CA LEU A 72 -5.95 9.09 -1.09
C LEU A 72 -7.22 8.34 -1.48
N ALA A 73 -8.23 8.30 -0.60
CA ALA A 73 -9.51 7.67 -0.91
C ALA A 73 -10.20 8.30 -2.13
N GLN A 74 -10.21 9.62 -2.23
CA GLN A 74 -10.72 10.33 -3.41
C GLN A 74 -9.96 9.96 -4.69
N PHE A 75 -8.64 9.84 -4.62
CA PHE A 75 -7.82 9.44 -5.76
C PHE A 75 -8.03 7.96 -6.13
N PHE A 76 -8.08 7.06 -5.15
CA PHE A 76 -8.29 5.63 -5.40
C PHE A 76 -9.67 5.33 -5.97
N ALA A 77 -10.68 6.14 -5.61
CA ALA A 77 -12.03 6.03 -6.17
C ALA A 77 -12.12 6.32 -7.68
N VAL A 78 -11.13 7.00 -8.27
CA VAL A 78 -11.09 7.25 -9.73
C VAL A 78 -10.19 6.27 -10.49
N LEU A 79 -9.55 5.32 -9.79
CA LEU A 79 -8.81 4.24 -10.45
C LEU A 79 -9.78 3.36 -11.25
N PRO A 80 -9.38 2.88 -12.45
CA PRO A 80 -10.22 1.99 -13.24
C PRO A 80 -10.27 0.59 -12.61
N ASN A 81 -10.91 -0.37 -13.29
CA ASN A 81 -11.01 -1.75 -12.84
C ASN A 81 -9.67 -2.52 -12.93
N LEU A 82 -8.70 -2.11 -12.11
CA LEU A 82 -7.37 -2.70 -12.01
C LEU A 82 -7.43 -4.07 -11.35
N THR A 83 -6.60 -5.01 -11.82
CA THR A 83 -6.32 -6.26 -11.10
C THR A 83 -5.00 -6.22 -10.33
N SER A 84 -4.10 -5.29 -10.69
CA SER A 84 -2.80 -5.11 -10.05
C SER A 84 -2.49 -3.64 -9.80
N LEU A 85 -2.01 -3.33 -8.59
CA LEU A 85 -1.59 -1.99 -8.19
C LEU A 85 -0.28 -2.08 -7.41
N ASP A 86 0.70 -1.28 -7.82
CA ASP A 86 1.94 -1.09 -7.07
C ASP A 86 1.88 0.23 -6.29
N LEU A 87 1.85 0.14 -4.96
CA LEU A 87 1.94 1.27 -4.03
C LEU A 87 3.27 1.29 -3.28
N SER A 88 4.27 0.51 -3.71
CA SER A 88 5.52 0.38 -2.99
C SER A 88 6.26 1.71 -2.84
N LYS A 89 7.14 1.82 -1.83
CA LYS A 89 8.04 2.97 -1.67
C LYS A 89 7.29 4.31 -1.55
N ASN A 90 6.15 4.33 -0.86
CA ASN A 90 5.34 5.54 -0.66
C ASN A 90 5.29 6.04 0.79
N SER A 91 5.96 5.34 1.72
CA SER A 91 5.97 5.65 3.15
C SER A 91 4.56 5.77 3.76
N LEU A 92 3.59 4.99 3.29
CA LEU A 92 2.19 5.14 3.68
C LEU A 92 1.95 5.10 5.21
N ALA A 93 2.80 4.42 5.98
CA ALA A 93 2.70 4.33 7.44
C ALA A 93 3.59 5.33 8.21
N ARG A 94 4.04 6.41 7.58
CA ARG A 94 4.57 7.61 8.26
C ARG A 94 3.62 8.81 8.10
N LYS A 95 3.81 9.83 8.94
CA LYS A 95 3.35 11.20 8.63
C LYS A 95 4.51 11.98 8.03
N SER A 96 4.26 12.74 6.97
CA SER A 96 5.27 13.69 6.50
C SER A 96 5.52 14.71 7.61
N ASP A 97 6.78 15.11 7.79
CA ASP A 97 7.23 15.97 8.88
C ASP A 97 6.54 17.35 8.83
N VAL A 98 5.33 17.42 9.37
CA VAL A 98 4.74 18.63 9.89
C VAL A 98 5.03 18.61 11.39
N GLN A 99 6.22 19.12 11.70
CA GLN A 99 6.57 19.73 12.98
C GLN A 99 6.75 18.79 14.17
N TRP A 100 7.67 17.82 14.07
CA TRP A 100 8.38 17.34 15.26
C TRP A 100 9.46 18.37 15.62
N SER A 101 9.07 19.56 16.07
CA SER A 101 10.00 20.41 16.80
C SER A 101 10.37 19.68 18.08
N PHE A 102 11.67 19.51 18.32
CA PHE A 102 12.32 18.81 19.44
C PHE A 102 12.02 19.36 20.85
N GLU A 103 10.96 20.16 21.02
CA GLU A 103 10.59 20.81 22.27
C GLU A 103 9.13 20.48 22.65
N PHE A 104 8.78 19.21 22.91
CA PHE A 104 7.42 18.94 23.42
C PHE A 104 7.36 17.85 24.50
N ASN A 105 7.55 18.30 25.74
CA ASN A 105 6.95 17.70 26.94
C ASN A 105 5.48 18.18 27.04
N PHE A 106 4.51 17.52 26.39
CA PHE A 106 3.09 17.70 26.71
C PHE A 106 2.28 16.45 26.30
N LEU A 107 1.92 15.62 27.29
CA LEU A 107 1.40 14.26 27.14
C LEU A 107 -0.09 14.13 26.76
N ASP A 108 -0.87 15.20 26.67
CA ASP A 108 -2.34 15.06 26.53
C ASP A 108 -2.91 15.35 25.13
N LYS A 109 -2.17 15.99 24.22
CA LYS A 109 -2.72 16.40 22.90
C LYS A 109 -2.18 15.62 21.71
N PHE A 110 -0.95 15.09 21.80
CA PHE A 110 -0.30 14.34 20.73
C PHE A 110 -0.79 12.89 20.56
N SER A 111 -1.45 12.33 21.57
CA SER A 111 -2.10 11.01 21.46
C SER A 111 -3.05 11.01 20.26
N THR A 112 -3.96 11.97 20.17
CA THR A 112 -5.06 11.93 19.19
C THR A 112 -4.66 12.04 17.71
N GLU A 113 -3.46 12.52 17.38
CA GLU A 113 -3.02 12.68 15.99
C GLU A 113 -2.04 11.61 15.50
N ILE A 114 -1.20 11.06 16.38
CA ILE A 114 -0.38 9.88 16.06
C ILE A 114 -1.30 8.65 15.89
N TYR A 115 -2.39 8.57 16.66
CA TYR A 115 -3.42 7.52 16.58
C TYR A 115 -4.47 7.72 15.46
N LYS A 116 -4.14 8.47 14.40
CA LYS A 116 -5.03 8.60 13.22
C LYS A 116 -4.51 7.87 12.00
N LEU A 117 -3.25 7.45 11.99
CA LEU A 117 -2.64 6.93 10.77
C LEU A 117 -3.27 5.62 10.30
N GLY A 118 -3.58 4.71 11.22
CA GLY A 118 -4.33 3.49 10.91
C GLY A 118 -5.73 3.80 10.40
N SER A 119 -6.41 4.81 10.96
CA SER A 119 -7.73 5.24 10.49
C SER A 119 -7.69 5.87 9.09
N GLU A 120 -6.65 6.65 8.79
CA GLU A 120 -6.44 7.28 7.48
C GLU A 120 -6.10 6.23 6.41
N LEU A 121 -5.22 5.28 6.74
CA LEU A 121 -4.92 4.14 5.86
C LEU A 121 -6.14 3.25 5.65
N ALA A 122 -6.92 2.98 6.70
CA ALA A 122 -8.17 2.24 6.58
C ALA A 122 -9.15 2.90 5.61
N LEU A 123 -9.25 4.24 5.66
CA LEU A 123 -10.09 5.01 4.75
C LEU A 123 -9.58 4.92 3.31
N ALA A 124 -8.27 5.06 3.08
CA ALA A 124 -7.68 4.92 1.76
C ALA A 124 -7.89 3.52 1.19
N PHE A 125 -7.57 2.47 1.95
CA PHE A 125 -7.71 1.07 1.55
C PHE A 125 -9.15 0.69 1.19
N ALA A 126 -10.13 1.21 1.93
CA ALA A 126 -11.54 0.98 1.63
C ALA A 126 -11.98 1.53 0.26
N ALA A 127 -11.24 2.49 -0.31
CA ALA A 127 -11.54 3.08 -1.62
C ALA A 127 -10.82 2.39 -2.79
N LEU A 128 -9.98 1.39 -2.54
CA LEU A 128 -9.33 0.64 -3.62
C LEU A 128 -10.36 -0.15 -4.44
N PRO A 129 -10.15 -0.30 -5.77
CA PRO A 129 -11.07 -1.05 -6.63
C PRO A 129 -11.33 -2.47 -6.13
N GLN A 130 -12.58 -2.94 -6.19
CA GLN A 130 -12.96 -4.29 -5.78
C GLN A 130 -12.46 -5.38 -6.75
N THR A 131 -12.05 -5.00 -7.95
CA THR A 131 -11.42 -5.86 -8.96
C THR A 131 -9.94 -6.11 -8.68
N LEU A 132 -9.35 -5.35 -7.75
CA LEU A 132 -7.94 -5.45 -7.41
C LEU A 132 -7.67 -6.77 -6.68
N THR A 133 -6.76 -7.58 -7.19
CA THR A 133 -6.43 -8.89 -6.59
C THR A 133 -4.96 -8.99 -6.18
N HIS A 134 -4.11 -8.14 -6.74
CA HIS A 134 -2.68 -8.06 -6.50
C HIS A 134 -2.32 -6.66 -6.02
N LEU A 135 -1.67 -6.57 -4.87
CA LEU A 135 -1.24 -5.30 -4.30
C LEU A 135 0.23 -5.39 -3.84
N ASP A 136 1.04 -4.44 -4.28
CA ASP A 136 2.39 -4.27 -3.76
C ASP A 136 2.41 -3.20 -2.66
N LEU A 137 2.78 -3.59 -1.44
CA LEU A 137 2.91 -2.70 -0.29
C LEU A 137 4.35 -2.60 0.22
N ARG A 138 5.34 -3.11 -0.52
CA ARG A 138 6.75 -3.04 -0.12
C ARG A 138 7.17 -1.61 0.21
N GLU A 139 8.07 -1.46 1.17
CA GLU A 139 8.72 -0.18 1.49
C GLU A 139 7.71 0.94 1.79
N ASN A 140 6.67 0.62 2.57
CA ASN A 140 5.68 1.58 3.07
C ASN A 140 5.81 1.86 4.56
N GLU A 141 6.86 1.32 5.17
CA GLU A 141 7.22 1.48 6.58
C GLU A 141 6.12 0.95 7.51
N LEU A 142 5.42 -0.10 7.09
CA LEU A 142 4.30 -0.66 7.87
C LEU A 142 4.75 -1.13 9.26
N ASN A 143 6.04 -1.43 9.43
CA ASN A 143 6.66 -1.86 10.68
C ASN A 143 6.67 -0.79 11.77
N ILE A 144 6.57 0.49 11.41
CA ILE A 144 6.53 1.58 12.40
C ILE A 144 5.10 1.86 12.89
N LEU A 145 4.08 1.27 12.27
CA LEU A 145 2.69 1.45 12.69
C LEU A 145 2.47 0.71 14.04
N PRO A 146 2.00 1.40 15.09
CA PRO A 146 1.67 0.76 16.37
C PRO A 146 0.58 -0.30 16.19
N LEU A 147 0.62 -1.36 16.99
CA LEU A 147 -0.31 -2.48 16.87
C LEU A 147 -1.78 -2.03 16.97
N GLU A 148 -2.06 -1.07 17.84
CA GLU A 148 -3.38 -0.48 18.07
C GLU A 148 -3.96 0.12 16.79
N GLU A 149 -3.12 0.76 15.97
CA GLU A 149 -3.50 1.32 14.68
C GLU A 149 -3.62 0.25 13.59
N MET A 150 -2.74 -0.75 13.59
CA MET A 150 -2.79 -1.85 12.63
C MET A 150 -4.11 -2.64 12.72
N ILE A 151 -4.67 -2.80 13.92
CA ILE A 151 -5.95 -3.48 14.13
C ILE A 151 -7.10 -2.79 13.39
N LEU A 152 -7.02 -1.46 13.17
CA LEU A 152 -8.03 -0.70 12.41
C LEU A 152 -8.06 -1.10 10.91
N LEU A 153 -6.97 -1.69 10.42
CA LEU A 153 -6.83 -2.16 9.03
C LEU A 153 -7.42 -3.56 8.83
N LYS A 154 -7.82 -4.25 9.89
CA LYS A 154 -8.37 -5.60 9.83
C LYS A 154 -9.55 -5.67 8.86
N GLY A 155 -9.45 -6.59 7.91
CA GLY A 155 -10.49 -6.87 6.92
C GLY A 155 -10.70 -5.76 5.88
N LYS A 156 -9.83 -4.75 5.79
CA LYS A 156 -10.02 -3.62 4.86
C LYS A 156 -9.73 -3.97 3.41
N LEU A 157 -9.02 -5.08 3.13
CA LEU A 157 -8.66 -5.49 1.78
C LEU A 157 -9.13 -6.93 1.48
N PRO A 158 -10.46 -7.20 1.50
CA PRO A 158 -11.00 -8.54 1.25
C PRO A 158 -10.84 -9.00 -0.20
N GLN A 159 -10.65 -8.08 -1.15
CA GLN A 159 -10.49 -8.37 -2.57
C GLN A 159 -9.08 -8.89 -2.93
N ILE A 160 -8.09 -8.60 -2.08
CA ILE A 160 -6.69 -8.94 -2.35
C ILE A 160 -6.44 -10.43 -2.06
N SER A 161 -5.84 -11.11 -3.05
CA SER A 161 -5.45 -12.52 -2.95
C SER A 161 -3.94 -12.72 -3.03
N THR A 162 -3.20 -11.74 -3.55
CA THR A 162 -1.74 -11.73 -3.62
C THR A 162 -1.22 -10.40 -3.10
N VAL A 163 -0.26 -10.43 -2.17
CA VAL A 163 0.41 -9.23 -1.66
C VAL A 163 1.93 -9.38 -1.68
N ASN A 164 2.62 -8.31 -2.05
CA ASN A 164 4.08 -8.21 -1.91
C ASN A 164 4.41 -7.35 -0.69
N LEU A 165 5.32 -7.83 0.16
CA LEU A 165 5.77 -7.15 1.37
C LEU A 165 7.31 -7.18 1.47
N SER A 166 7.88 -6.21 2.20
CA SER A 166 9.33 -6.12 2.40
C SER A 166 9.81 -7.02 3.53
N TYR A 167 10.88 -7.77 3.28
CA TYR A 167 11.56 -8.59 4.27
C TYR A 167 12.01 -7.72 5.45
N GLU A 168 12.63 -6.58 5.17
CA GLU A 168 13.23 -5.68 6.15
C GLU A 168 12.18 -5.16 7.14
N GLU A 169 11.00 -4.79 6.65
CA GLU A 169 9.88 -4.36 7.49
C GLU A 169 9.31 -5.53 8.30
N MET A 170 9.05 -6.66 7.64
CA MET A 170 8.44 -7.83 8.26
C MET A 170 9.35 -8.47 9.32
N ASN A 171 10.67 -8.41 9.12
CA ASN A 171 11.68 -9.00 10.01
C ASN A 171 11.79 -8.27 11.35
N VAL A 172 11.58 -6.94 11.37
CA VAL A 172 11.65 -6.15 12.61
C VAL A 172 10.32 -6.04 13.37
N MET A 173 9.20 -6.45 12.75
CA MET A 173 7.90 -6.47 13.41
C MET A 173 7.84 -7.49 14.56
N THR A 174 6.92 -7.29 15.50
CA THR A 174 6.50 -8.35 16.43
C THR A 174 5.56 -9.34 15.74
N LYS A 175 5.35 -10.51 16.36
CA LYS A 175 4.37 -11.50 15.88
C LYS A 175 2.96 -10.92 15.76
N LYS A 176 2.56 -10.11 16.76
CA LYS A 176 1.24 -9.49 16.79
C LYS A 176 1.08 -8.49 15.65
N GLN A 177 2.11 -7.69 15.37
CA GLN A 177 2.09 -6.76 14.24
C GLN A 177 2.03 -7.51 12.90
N ARG A 178 2.82 -8.57 12.74
CA ARG A 178 2.69 -9.45 11.58
C ARG A 178 1.26 -9.98 11.47
N GLN A 179 0.67 -10.47 12.56
CA GLN A 179 -0.70 -11.00 12.53
C GLN A 179 -1.68 -9.92 12.11
N ALA A 180 -1.50 -8.69 12.59
CA ALA A 180 -2.30 -7.56 12.17
C ALA A 180 -2.15 -7.26 10.66
N ILE A 181 -0.94 -7.37 10.06
CA ILE A 181 -0.74 -7.28 8.59
C ILE A 181 -1.53 -8.37 7.86
N ARG A 182 -1.46 -9.61 8.33
CA ARG A 182 -2.23 -10.72 7.71
C ARG A 182 -3.73 -10.47 7.78
N ASP A 183 -4.21 -10.00 8.92
CA ASP A 183 -5.62 -9.71 9.19
C ASP A 183 -6.20 -8.61 8.30
N ILE A 184 -5.37 -7.81 7.62
CA ILE A 184 -5.81 -6.85 6.59
C ILE A 184 -6.49 -7.57 5.42
N PHE A 185 -6.03 -8.79 5.10
CA PHE A 185 -6.35 -9.54 3.88
C PHE A 185 -7.09 -10.86 4.20
N PRO A 186 -8.40 -10.83 4.45
CA PRO A 186 -9.14 -12.02 4.90
C PRO A 186 -9.17 -13.16 3.85
N ASN A 187 -8.97 -12.85 2.56
CA ASN A 187 -8.98 -13.82 1.46
C ASN A 187 -7.59 -14.05 0.84
N ILE A 188 -6.51 -13.75 1.57
CA ILE A 188 -5.14 -13.87 1.05
C ILE A 188 -4.79 -15.32 0.71
N LYS A 189 -4.23 -15.52 -0.48
CA LYS A 189 -3.75 -16.82 -0.96
C LYS A 189 -2.23 -16.87 -1.02
N THR A 190 -1.61 -15.77 -1.43
CA THR A 190 -0.17 -15.70 -1.67
C THR A 190 0.40 -14.43 -1.04
N ILE A 191 1.49 -14.59 -0.30
CA ILE A 191 2.28 -13.49 0.23
C ILE A 191 3.70 -13.68 -0.32
N PHE A 192 4.20 -12.70 -1.06
CA PHE A 192 5.59 -12.66 -1.51
C PHE A 192 6.39 -11.72 -0.61
N ILE A 193 7.52 -12.20 -0.11
CA ILE A 193 8.46 -11.43 0.70
C ILE A 193 9.69 -11.12 -0.14
N TYR A 194 10.00 -9.84 -0.30
CA TYR A 194 11.14 -9.36 -1.06
C TYR A 194 12.20 -8.78 -0.14
N LYS A 195 13.45 -9.15 -0.36
CA LYS A 195 14.61 -8.50 0.26
C LYS A 195 15.21 -7.60 -0.81
N ASN A 196 15.13 -6.29 -0.60
CA ASN A 196 15.35 -5.31 -1.68
C ASN A 196 14.39 -5.55 -2.87
N GLU A 197 14.92 -5.67 -4.09
CA GLU A 197 14.13 -5.94 -5.31
C GLU A 197 14.08 -7.43 -5.68
N GLU A 198 14.75 -8.28 -4.91
CA GLU A 198 14.83 -9.73 -5.15
C GLU A 198 13.79 -10.47 -4.30
N LEU A 199 13.12 -11.45 -4.92
CA LEU A 199 12.24 -12.34 -4.21
C LEU A 199 13.10 -13.29 -3.36
N CYS A 200 12.81 -13.42 -2.07
CA CYS A 200 13.53 -14.36 -1.22
C CYS A 200 13.34 -15.80 -1.74
N GLU A 201 14.43 -16.47 -2.13
CA GLU A 201 14.44 -17.84 -2.64
C GLU A 201 14.06 -18.87 -1.56
N ASP A 202 14.48 -18.63 -0.31
CA ASP A 202 14.24 -19.48 0.85
C ASP A 202 12.84 -19.28 1.46
N ASN A 203 11.81 -19.62 0.70
CA ASN A 203 10.44 -19.76 1.21
C ASN A 203 10.20 -21.11 1.96
N GLU A 204 11.27 -21.77 2.46
CA GLU A 204 11.25 -23.15 3.02
C GLU A 204 11.82 -23.32 4.44
N GLN A 205 12.58 -22.39 5.03
CA GLN A 205 13.33 -22.68 6.29
C GLN A 205 12.84 -21.98 7.54
N LEU A 206 11.56 -22.10 7.75
CA LEU A 206 10.89 -21.27 8.70
C LEU A 206 9.78 -22.24 9.17
N TYR A 207 9.86 -22.75 10.41
CA TYR A 207 8.84 -23.61 11.06
C TYR A 207 8.83 -23.42 12.59
N THR A 208 7.65 -23.36 13.23
CA THR A 208 7.32 -24.12 14.46
C THR A 208 5.81 -24.14 14.73
N GLU A 209 5.36 -25.22 15.38
CA GLU A 209 3.97 -25.68 15.47
C GLU A 209 3.20 -25.07 16.64
N GLU A 210 2.12 -24.35 16.36
CA GLU A 210 0.90 -24.39 17.17
C GLU A 210 -0.28 -23.87 16.32
N ASN A 211 -1.37 -24.64 16.28
CA ASN A 211 -2.64 -24.39 15.55
C ASN A 211 -2.77 -24.92 14.10
N ALA A 212 -2.15 -26.07 13.80
CA ALA A 212 -2.20 -26.72 12.49
C ALA A 212 -3.50 -27.51 12.15
N ALA A 213 -4.57 -27.40 12.94
CA ALA A 213 -5.78 -28.23 12.75
C ALA A 213 -6.86 -27.59 11.85
N ASP A 214 -7.04 -26.26 11.90
CA ASP A 214 -8.18 -25.61 11.22
C ASP A 214 -7.90 -25.09 9.80
N LEU A 215 -6.67 -25.25 9.29
CA LEU A 215 -6.20 -24.54 8.08
C LEU A 215 -5.71 -25.44 6.95
N ARG A 216 -5.91 -26.76 7.06
CA ARG A 216 -5.42 -27.75 6.07
C ARG A 216 -6.25 -27.86 4.78
N SER A 217 -7.32 -27.07 4.60
CA SER A 217 -8.18 -27.14 3.41
C SER A 217 -7.85 -26.11 2.32
N ILE A 218 -6.85 -25.25 2.50
CA ILE A 218 -6.48 -24.22 1.52
C ILE A 218 -5.01 -24.40 1.13
N SER A 219 -4.76 -24.98 -0.05
CA SER A 219 -3.42 -25.19 -0.61
C SER A 219 -2.74 -23.86 -0.97
N ASN A 220 -2.15 -23.22 0.05
CA ASN A 220 -1.01 -22.28 0.04
C ASN A 220 -0.77 -21.63 1.43
N TYR A 221 -1.37 -22.16 2.50
CA TYR A 221 -1.37 -21.56 3.84
C TYR A 221 -0.05 -21.69 4.64
N SER A 222 0.97 -22.41 4.15
CA SER A 222 2.09 -22.90 4.98
C SER A 222 3.31 -21.99 5.15
N ARG A 223 3.34 -20.76 4.60
CA ARG A 223 4.59 -19.98 4.47
C ARG A 223 4.79 -18.81 5.43
N TRP A 224 3.91 -18.62 6.42
CA TRP A 224 3.84 -17.35 7.16
C TRP A 224 4.16 -17.42 8.67
N ASN A 225 4.23 -18.61 9.27
CA ASN A 225 4.22 -18.75 10.75
C ASN A 225 5.57 -18.63 11.47
N ASN A 226 6.64 -18.29 10.78
CA ASN A 226 8.00 -18.57 11.31
C ASN A 226 8.76 -17.34 11.74
N TYR A 227 8.10 -16.22 11.53
CA TYR A 227 8.34 -15.04 12.31
C TYR A 227 7.34 -14.98 13.49
N CYS A 228 6.48 -15.98 13.71
CA CYS A 228 5.47 -15.97 14.78
C CYS A 228 5.78 -16.90 15.97
N THR A 229 7.04 -17.32 16.16
CA THR A 229 7.56 -17.91 17.41
C THR A 229 8.59 -17.03 18.14
#